data_AF-A0AAV5FI12-F1
#
_entry.id   AF-A0AAV5FI12-F1
#
_cell.length_a   1.000
_cell.length_b   1.000
_cell.length_c   1.000
_cell.angle_alpha   90.00
_cell.angle_beta   90.00
_cell.angle_gamma   90.00
#
_symmetry.space_group_name_H-M   'P 1'
#
loop_
_entity.id
_entity.type
_entity.pdbx_description
1 polymer ?
#
loop_
_entity_poly.entity_id
_entity_poly.type
_entity_poly.pdbx_seq_one_letter_code
_entity_poly.pdbx_strand_id
1 'polypeptide(L)'
;MMNRQGSISVAVLLFLLSWRMCASDDRLVLGNALSPGTTLVSDGGAFAMGFFSPSDSNNSSLYLGIWYSSIPKLTVVWVADQSAPITDHPSSSPASTLSLTNDSNLLLSDSSGRVLWTTNVTVGAPASSPL
;
A
#
# COMPACT_ATOMS: atom_id res chain seq x y z
N MET A 1 -24.57 14.55 -39.17
CA MET A 1 -23.72 13.44 -39.66
C MET A 1 -22.35 13.61 -39.03
N MET A 2 -22.09 12.99 -37.88
CA MET A 2 -20.78 13.10 -37.21
C MET A 2 -19.74 12.42 -38.11
N ASN A 3 -18.68 13.14 -38.46
CA ASN A 3 -17.62 12.63 -39.32
C ASN A 3 -16.99 11.37 -38.70
N ARG A 4 -16.91 10.29 -39.48
CA ARG A 4 -16.40 8.99 -39.03
C ARG A 4 -14.97 9.09 -38.48
N GLN A 5 -14.18 10.06 -38.97
CA GLN A 5 -12.84 10.39 -38.45
C GLN A 5 -12.85 11.12 -37.10
N GLY A 6 -13.77 12.05 -36.85
CA GLY A 6 -13.85 12.76 -35.57
C GLY A 6 -14.26 11.82 -34.44
N SER A 7 -15.14 10.86 -34.71
CA SER A 7 -15.53 9.83 -33.74
C SER A 7 -14.36 8.91 -33.34
N ILE A 8 -13.54 8.47 -34.31
CA ILE A 8 -12.35 7.67 -34.04
C ILE A 8 -11.30 8.48 -33.27
N SER A 9 -11.08 9.73 -33.64
CA SER A 9 -10.12 10.61 -32.96
C SER A 9 -10.52 10.85 -31.51
N VAL A 10 -11.81 11.05 -31.22
CA VAL A 10 -12.35 11.16 -29.86
C VAL A 10 -12.19 9.84 -29.08
N ALA A 11 -12.49 8.69 -29.70
CA ALA A 11 -12.32 7.39 -29.04
C ALA A 11 -10.86 7.08 -28.70
N VAL A 12 -9.92 7.40 -29.60
CA VAL A 12 -8.47 7.28 -29.35
C VAL A 12 -8.04 8.24 -28.25
N LEU A 13 -8.52 9.49 -28.26
CA LEU A 13 -8.23 10.46 -27.20
C LEU A 13 -8.72 9.96 -25.83
N LEU A 14 -9.95 9.42 -25.77
CA LEU A 14 -10.53 8.86 -24.55
C LEU A 14 -9.77 7.62 -24.07
N PHE A 15 -9.30 6.76 -24.98
CA PHE A 15 -8.48 5.59 -24.66
C PHE A 15 -7.10 5.99 -24.10
N LEU A 16 -6.47 7.00 -24.70
CA LEU A 16 -5.22 7.60 -24.22
C LEU A 16 -5.42 8.36 -22.89
N LEU A 17 -6.61 8.95 -22.66
CA LEU A 17 -7.01 9.59 -21.41
C LEU A 17 -7.34 8.57 -20.31
N SER A 18 -7.87 7.39 -20.63
CA SER A 18 -8.03 6.29 -19.67
C SER A 18 -6.71 5.61 -19.31
N TRP A 19 -5.66 5.80 -20.12
CA TRP A 19 -4.28 5.45 -19.77
C TRP A 19 -3.56 6.52 -18.94
N ARG A 20 -4.26 7.55 -18.45
CA ARG A 20 -3.68 8.57 -17.57
C ARG A 20 -3.37 7.94 -16.21
N MET A 21 -2.10 7.53 -16.10
CA MET A 21 -1.26 7.51 -14.90
C MET A 21 -2.01 7.20 -13.60
N CYS A 22 -2.16 5.90 -13.30
CA CYS A 22 -2.28 5.48 -11.92
C CYS A 22 -0.94 5.80 -11.24
N ALA A 23 -0.82 6.99 -10.67
CA ALA A 23 0.29 7.30 -9.79
C ALA A 23 0.05 6.52 -8.49
N SER A 24 0.94 5.56 -8.20
CA SER A 24 0.90 4.90 -6.90
C SER A 24 1.36 5.91 -5.86
N ASP A 25 0.64 6.01 -4.76
CA ASP A 25 1.02 6.85 -3.63
C ASP A 25 2.30 6.27 -3.01
N ASP A 26 3.27 7.11 -2.69
CA ASP A 26 4.51 6.75 -2.00
C ASP A 26 4.45 7.10 -0.50
N ARG A 27 3.34 7.70 -0.05
CA ARG A 27 3.19 8.26 1.30
C ARG A 27 1.98 7.71 2.02
N LEU A 28 2.18 7.29 3.27
CA LEU A 28 1.08 7.11 4.21
C LEU A 28 0.86 8.41 4.98
N VAL A 29 -0.31 9.03 4.80
CA VAL A 29 -0.68 10.28 5.49
C VAL A 29 -1.77 10.03 6.52
N LEU A 30 -1.82 10.91 7.52
CA LEU A 30 -2.81 10.83 8.59
C LEU A 30 -4.23 10.82 8.03
N GLY A 31 -5.07 9.91 8.53
CA GLY A 31 -6.45 9.73 8.04
C GLY A 31 -6.59 8.85 6.79
N ASN A 32 -5.50 8.55 6.08
CA ASN A 32 -5.51 7.66 4.91
C ASN A 32 -4.84 6.33 5.29
N ALA A 33 -5.66 5.37 5.73
CA ALA A 33 -5.18 4.04 6.05
C ALA A 33 -4.95 3.20 4.79
N LEU A 34 -3.90 2.39 4.80
CA LEU A 34 -3.63 1.37 3.80
C LEU A 34 -4.40 0.11 4.14
N SER A 35 -5.05 -0.49 3.15
CA SER A 35 -5.88 -1.70 3.29
C SER A 35 -5.38 -2.81 2.35
N PRO A 36 -5.76 -4.08 2.59
CA PRO A 36 -5.46 -5.17 1.66
C PRO A 36 -5.90 -4.85 0.23
N GLY A 37 -5.03 -5.14 -0.74
CA GLY A 37 -5.25 -4.80 -2.16
C GLY A 37 -4.78 -3.41 -2.58
N THR A 38 -4.33 -2.57 -1.65
CA THR A 38 -3.66 -1.29 -1.93
C THR A 38 -2.20 -1.35 -1.49
N THR A 39 -1.34 -0.59 -2.18
CA THR A 39 0.10 -0.60 -1.94
C THR A 39 0.67 0.80 -2.04
N LEU A 40 1.72 1.08 -1.27
CA LEU A 40 2.57 2.24 -1.47
C LEU A 40 3.77 1.82 -2.33
N VAL A 41 4.13 2.60 -3.33
CA VAL A 41 5.29 2.32 -4.19
C VAL A 41 6.27 3.45 -4.02
N SER A 42 7.53 3.12 -3.73
CA SER A 42 8.58 4.13 -3.53
C SER A 42 8.72 5.00 -4.78
N ASP A 43 9.17 6.25 -4.59
CA ASP A 43 9.62 7.05 -5.72
C ASP A 43 10.69 6.29 -6.54
N GLY A 44 10.56 6.32 -7.87
CA GLY A 44 11.35 5.50 -8.79
C GLY A 44 10.92 4.02 -8.93
N GLY A 45 9.95 3.52 -8.17
CA GLY A 45 9.30 2.22 -8.40
C GLY A 45 10.13 0.98 -8.04
N ALA A 46 11.19 1.14 -7.24
CA ALA A 46 12.05 0.01 -6.84
C ALA A 46 11.38 -0.89 -5.78
N PHE A 47 10.69 -0.28 -4.81
CA PHE A 47 10.07 -0.98 -3.69
C PHE A 47 8.57 -0.73 -3.63
N ALA A 48 7.84 -1.71 -3.14
CA ALA A 48 6.44 -1.57 -2.78
C ALA A 48 6.22 -2.07 -1.35
N MET A 49 5.27 -1.45 -0.66
CA MET A 49 4.84 -1.80 0.69
C MET A 49 3.33 -2.06 0.69
N GLY A 50 2.91 -3.08 1.43
CA GLY A 50 1.50 -3.34 1.65
C GLY A 50 1.24 -4.73 2.20
N PHE A 51 -0.01 -5.17 2.07
CA PHE A 51 -0.43 -6.48 2.54
C PHE A 51 -0.17 -7.54 1.48
N PHE A 52 0.37 -8.67 1.88
CA PHE A 52 0.63 -9.80 1.00
C PHE A 52 0.33 -11.13 1.68
N SER A 53 0.19 -12.17 0.86
CA SER A 53 0.11 -13.56 1.31
C SER A 53 1.32 -14.34 0.79
N PRO A 54 2.05 -15.10 1.63
CA PRO A 54 3.17 -15.94 1.20
C PRO A 54 2.76 -17.14 0.33
N SER A 55 1.47 -17.48 0.29
CA SER A 55 0.96 -18.62 -0.48
C SER A 55 -0.38 -18.27 -1.12
N ASP A 56 -0.65 -18.84 -2.30
CA ASP A 56 -1.88 -18.61 -3.06
C ASP A 56 -3.09 -19.38 -2.51
N SER A 57 -3.01 -19.92 -1.29
CA SER A 57 -4.10 -20.69 -0.70
C SER A 57 -5.21 -19.76 -0.21
N ASN A 58 -6.48 -20.16 -0.38
CA ASN A 58 -7.66 -19.37 0.03
C ASN A 58 -7.81 -19.17 1.56
N ASN A 59 -6.83 -19.61 2.35
CA ASN A 59 -6.85 -19.57 3.82
C ASN A 59 -5.58 -18.93 4.40
N SER A 60 -4.92 -18.09 3.60
CA SER A 60 -3.56 -17.66 3.91
C SER A 60 -3.56 -16.47 4.87
N SER A 61 -2.77 -16.62 5.94
CA SER A 61 -2.36 -15.54 6.81
C SER A 61 -1.83 -14.36 5.99
N LEU A 62 -2.38 -13.18 6.27
CA LEU A 62 -1.98 -11.94 5.64
C LEU A 62 -0.81 -11.33 6.44
N TYR A 63 0.14 -10.75 5.74
CA TYR A 63 1.30 -10.10 6.35
C TYR A 63 1.45 -8.70 5.76
N LEU A 64 1.97 -7.79 6.56
CA LEU A 64 2.42 -6.48 6.09
C LEU A 64 3.92 -6.56 5.78
N GLY A 65 4.35 -6.06 4.63
CA GLY A 65 5.76 -6.10 4.27
C GLY A 65 6.17 -5.15 3.17
N ILE A 66 7.46 -5.22 2.84
CA ILE A 66 8.10 -4.48 1.75
C ILE A 66 8.72 -5.50 0.80
N TRP A 67 8.57 -5.30 -0.51
CA TRP A 67 9.12 -6.15 -1.56
C TRP A 67 9.65 -5.34 -2.73
N TYR A 68 10.41 -5.99 -3.62
CA TYR A 68 10.82 -5.39 -4.89
C TYR A 68 9.63 -5.27 -5.84
N SER A 69 9.29 -4.05 -6.23
CA SER A 69 8.12 -3.80 -7.10
C SER A 69 8.38 -4.18 -8.57
N SER A 70 9.64 -4.15 -9.00
CA SER A 70 10.01 -4.44 -10.40
C SER A 70 10.23 -5.93 -10.69
N ILE A 71 10.15 -6.80 -9.68
CA ILE A 71 10.34 -8.25 -9.82
C ILE A 71 8.94 -8.91 -9.83
N PRO A 72 8.55 -9.61 -10.92
CA PRO A 72 7.23 -10.23 -11.01
C PRO A 72 6.94 -11.27 -9.93
N LYS A 73 8.00 -11.96 -9.46
CA LYS A 73 7.92 -12.88 -8.34
C LYS A 73 8.04 -12.08 -7.04
N LEU A 74 7.07 -12.26 -6.14
CA LEU A 74 7.07 -11.63 -4.82
C LEU A 74 8.38 -11.94 -4.08
N THR A 75 9.21 -10.90 -3.95
CA THR A 75 10.52 -10.98 -3.30
C THR A 75 10.52 -10.02 -2.12
N VAL A 76 10.11 -10.54 -0.97
CA VAL A 76 9.95 -9.79 0.28
C VAL A 76 11.32 -9.49 0.87
N VAL A 77 11.59 -8.22 1.17
CA VAL A 77 12.83 -7.75 1.82
C VAL A 77 12.62 -7.45 3.30
N TRP A 78 11.38 -7.20 3.71
CA TRP A 78 11.03 -6.95 5.11
C TRP A 78 9.57 -7.32 5.40
N VAL A 79 9.29 -7.78 6.62
CA VAL A 79 7.95 -8.13 7.11
C VAL A 79 7.76 -7.45 8.45
N ALA A 80 6.62 -6.77 8.63
CA ALA A 80 6.20 -6.22 9.91
C ALA A 80 5.85 -7.38 10.84
N ASP A 81 6.58 -7.48 11.96
CA ASP A 81 6.42 -8.51 12.99
C ASP A 81 6.18 -9.93 12.48
N GLN A 82 7.27 -10.67 12.27
CA GLN A 82 7.22 -12.06 11.79
C GLN A 82 6.47 -13.02 12.73
N SER A 83 6.17 -12.62 13.97
CA SER A 83 5.52 -13.48 14.96
C SER A 83 4.00 -13.37 14.98
N ALA A 84 3.43 -12.35 14.33
CA ALA A 84 2.01 -12.01 14.43
C ALA A 84 1.35 -11.92 13.03
N PRO A 85 1.03 -13.07 12.40
CA PRO A 85 0.25 -13.07 11.17
C PRO A 85 -1.13 -12.45 11.37
N ILE A 86 -1.62 -11.74 10.36
CA ILE A 86 -2.98 -11.22 10.32
C ILE A 86 -3.89 -12.38 9.89
N THR A 87 -4.79 -12.78 10.78
CA THR A 87 -5.71 -13.91 10.54
C THR A 87 -6.99 -13.50 9.81
N ASP A 88 -7.23 -12.21 9.65
CA ASP A 88 -8.40 -11.72 8.92
C ASP A 88 -8.31 -12.09 7.44
N HIS A 89 -9.46 -12.41 6.86
CA HIS A 89 -9.57 -12.52 5.42
C HIS A 89 -9.37 -11.14 4.75
N PRO A 90 -8.66 -11.03 3.62
CA PRO A 90 -8.43 -9.75 2.93
C PRO A 90 -9.72 -9.04 2.48
N SER A 91 -10.83 -9.76 2.35
CA SER A 91 -12.14 -9.22 2.02
C SER A 91 -13.07 -9.00 3.23
N SER A 92 -12.54 -9.06 4.46
CA SER A 92 -13.32 -8.74 5.66
C SER A 92 -13.78 -7.28 5.64
N SER A 93 -14.94 -7.01 6.25
CA SER A 93 -15.46 -5.66 6.43
C SER A 93 -15.89 -5.49 7.90
N PRO A 94 -15.12 -4.73 8.71
CA PRO A 94 -13.94 -3.94 8.34
C PRO A 94 -12.74 -4.81 7.92
N ALA A 95 -11.85 -4.26 7.08
CA ALA A 95 -10.58 -4.92 6.76
C ALA A 95 -9.51 -4.52 7.79
N SER A 96 -8.45 -5.33 7.93
CA SER A 96 -7.26 -4.92 8.66
C SER A 96 -6.62 -3.71 7.97
N THR A 97 -6.01 -2.80 8.71
CA THR A 97 -5.45 -1.56 8.13
C THR A 97 -4.12 -1.18 8.77
N LEU A 98 -3.26 -0.54 7.96
CA LEU A 98 -2.06 0.16 8.41
C LEU A 98 -2.34 1.66 8.35
N SER A 99 -2.21 2.35 9.47
CA SER A 99 -2.49 3.78 9.56
C SER A 99 -1.37 4.54 10.27
N LEU A 100 -1.31 5.86 10.03
CA LEU A 100 -0.44 6.77 10.77
C LEU A 100 -1.23 7.38 11.93
N THR A 101 -0.72 7.26 13.15
CA THR A 101 -1.31 7.88 14.34
C THR A 101 -0.86 9.33 14.51
N ASN A 102 -1.58 10.09 15.33
CA ASN A 102 -1.21 11.48 15.65
C ASN A 102 0.19 11.60 16.28
N ASP A 103 0.63 10.56 16.97
CA ASP A 103 1.96 10.48 17.60
C ASP A 103 3.05 10.02 16.60
N SER A 104 2.77 10.08 15.29
CA SER A 104 3.70 9.68 14.22
C SER A 104 4.14 8.22 14.29
N ASN A 105 3.31 7.35 14.89
CA ASN A 105 3.55 5.92 14.89
C ASN A 105 2.75 5.24 13.77
N LEU A 106 3.33 4.22 13.17
CA LEU A 106 2.59 3.31 12.31
C LEU A 106 1.81 2.34 13.19
N LEU A 107 0.53 2.16 12.89
CA LEU A 107 -0.37 1.29 13.62
C LEU A 107 -1.02 0.29 12.66
N LEU A 108 -0.77 -0.99 12.91
CA LEU A 108 -1.44 -2.10 12.25
C LEU A 108 -2.57 -2.60 13.15
N SER A 109 -3.80 -2.57 12.65
CA SER A 109 -4.98 -3.07 13.36
C SER A 109 -5.75 -4.10 12.56
N ASP A 110 -6.39 -5.05 13.24
CA ASP A 110 -7.26 -6.05 12.64
C ASP A 110 -8.68 -5.51 12.33
N SER A 111 -9.52 -6.37 11.76
CA SER A 111 -10.92 -6.08 11.39
C SER A 111 -11.79 -5.65 12.57
N SER A 112 -11.41 -6.00 13.80
CA SER A 112 -12.09 -5.61 15.03
C SER A 112 -11.53 -4.32 15.65
N GLY A 113 -10.50 -3.73 15.05
CA GLY A 113 -9.79 -2.56 15.55
C GLY A 113 -8.77 -2.87 16.64
N ARG A 114 -8.46 -4.15 16.90
CA ARG A 114 -7.40 -4.53 17.84
C ARG A 114 -6.04 -4.26 17.22
N VAL A 115 -5.14 -3.68 18.02
CA VAL A 115 -3.75 -3.41 17.63
C VAL A 115 -2.97 -4.72 17.52
N LEU A 116 -2.46 -4.99 16.33
CA LEU A 116 -1.59 -6.13 16.05
C LEU A 116 -0.11 -5.75 16.17
N TRP A 117 0.25 -4.56 15.68
CA TRP A 117 1.61 -4.07 15.72
C TRP A 117 1.64 -2.54 15.71
N THR A 118 2.65 -1.95 16.35
CA THR A 118 2.91 -0.51 16.30
C THR A 118 4.41 -0.24 16.32
N THR A 119 4.82 0.86 15.71
CA THR A 119 6.16 1.40 15.96
C THR A 119 6.22 2.04 17.34
N ASN A 120 7.44 2.25 17.83
CA ASN A 120 7.73 3.09 18.98
C ASN A 120 8.73 4.18 18.55
N VAL A 121 8.21 5.22 17.92
CA VAL A 121 9.01 6.36 17.46
C VAL A 121 9.28 7.26 18.67
N THR A 122 10.55 7.33 19.07
CA THR A 122 11.02 8.42 19.93
C THR A 122 11.39 9.58 19.02
N VAL A 123 10.69 10.71 19.13
CA VAL A 123 11.05 11.92 18.39
C VAL A 123 12.37 12.43 18.96
N GLY A 124 13.49 12.00 18.39
CA GLY A 124 14.78 12.61 18.61
C GLY A 124 14.71 14.07 18.16
N ALA A 125 15.25 14.97 18.99
CA ALA A 125 15.35 16.40 18.66
C ALA A 125 15.85 16.59 17.20
N PRO A 126 15.36 17.60 16.47
CA PRO A 126 15.71 17.79 15.06
C PRO A 126 17.23 17.78 14.93
N ALA A 127 17.75 16.91 14.05
CA ALA A 127 19.16 16.88 13.74
C ALA A 127 19.56 18.27 13.24
N SER A 128 20.27 19.02 14.07
CA SER A 128 20.88 20.28 13.67
C SER A 128 21.83 19.96 12.53
N SER A 129 21.52 20.48 11.34
CA SER A 129 22.40 20.37 10.17
C SER A 129 23.80 20.89 10.55
N PRO A 130 24.88 20.14 10.27
CA PRO A 130 26.22 20.68 10.45
C PRO A 130 26.46 21.78 9.40
N LEU A 131 26.99 22.92 9.86
CA LEU A 131 27.53 24.00 9.04
C LEU A 131 28.77 23.54 8.26
#